data_AF-A0A842SWN4-F1
#
_entry.id   AF-A0A842SWN4-F1
#
_cell.length_a   1.000
_cell.length_b   1.000
_cell.length_c   1.000
_cell.angle_alpha   90.00
_cell.angle_beta   90.00
_cell.angle_gamma   90.00
#
_symmetry.space_group_name_H-M   'P 1'
#
loop_
_entity.id
_entity.type
_entity.pdbx_description
1 polymer ?
#
loop_
_entity_poly.entity_id
_entity_poly.type
_entity_poly.pdbx_seq_one_letter_code
_entity_poly.pdbx_strand_id
1 'polypeptide(L)'
;MSEQQDPTWNDLLNSFIEGVDKSIQHLEERDIERIPGAREALLRRLNDMKTHFPKNNGDIFKKAINDKIQDSFFPSTRDFSDAFEKILQSRTHEQDYIINELINGFVTSRAKAIASGTQVPVIDRLVEAFSTRNDFHIVDHQFYALFGDPNKPRKYVKDQLEELVNLFGLVSKELVVEKDVRKSERKVYTFYTFPDEILAILEEKYIVIDEELGYAYVSEEFDRNVFICMFLANISVNWDNLEKIGGEYTVNGICAIFALILLLSFMPKVSVSEDNPILRDPTYNEENMSVIPKSWMMKQVLDPLFEPLIKVVAYRIGGGLWLSSVIDSEVNKKIHNQIRFLIKDVNRWILGELVRVEVPIFVEISNIFQEIMVGTERE
;
A
#
# COMPACT_ATOMS: atom_id res chain seq x y z
N MET A 1 31.42 -6.52 22.27
CA MET A 1 31.80 -6.34 20.86
C MET A 1 30.87 -5.27 20.31
N SER A 2 31.39 -4.08 19.98
CA SER A 2 30.59 -2.98 19.46
C SER A 2 30.10 -3.35 18.06
N GLU A 3 28.78 -3.56 17.90
CA GLU A 3 28.14 -3.53 16.59
C GLU A 3 28.56 -2.23 15.91
N GLN A 4 29.23 -2.34 14.76
CA GLN A 4 29.45 -1.17 13.92
C GLN A 4 28.06 -0.65 13.54
N GLN A 5 27.68 0.49 14.11
CA GLN A 5 26.41 1.14 13.81
C GLN A 5 26.36 1.43 12.31
N ASP A 6 25.27 1.00 11.67
CA ASP A 6 25.01 1.26 10.27
C ASP A 6 24.89 2.77 10.02
N PRO A 7 25.86 3.39 9.32
CA PRO A 7 25.89 4.84 9.14
C PRO A 7 24.68 5.34 8.33
N THR A 8 24.20 4.54 7.38
CA THR A 8 23.05 4.89 6.54
C THR A 8 21.79 5.02 7.39
N TRP A 9 21.57 4.05 8.28
CA TRP A 9 20.45 4.10 9.21
C TRP A 9 20.51 5.31 10.13
N ASN A 10 21.70 5.60 10.69
CA ASN A 10 21.89 6.77 11.56
C ASN A 10 21.56 8.08 10.84
N ASP A 11 21.99 8.24 9.59
CA ASP A 11 21.71 9.43 8.79
C ASP A 11 20.21 9.58 8.49
N LEU A 12 19.53 8.48 8.17
CA LEU A 12 18.07 8.46 7.95
C LEU A 12 17.29 8.82 9.20
N LEU A 13 17.67 8.24 10.34
CA LEU A 13 17.08 8.51 11.63
C LEU A 13 17.28 9.98 12.02
N ASN A 14 18.50 10.50 11.91
CA ASN A 14 18.80 11.90 12.18
C ASN A 14 17.99 12.84 11.27
N SER A 15 17.91 12.53 9.97
CA SER A 15 17.10 13.32 9.01
C SER A 15 15.63 13.37 9.40
N PHE A 16 15.07 12.25 9.89
CA PHE A 16 13.70 12.21 10.39
C PHE A 16 13.54 13.08 11.64
N ILE A 17 14.46 12.99 12.61
CA ILE A 17 14.42 13.79 13.85
C ILE A 17 14.57 15.29 13.56
N GLU A 18 15.44 15.68 12.63
CA GLU A 18 15.51 17.07 12.15
C GLU A 18 14.20 17.55 11.53
N GLY A 19 13.50 16.66 10.81
CA GLY A 19 12.16 16.90 10.31
C GLY A 19 11.17 17.18 11.43
N VAL A 20 11.18 16.35 12.48
CA VAL A 20 10.37 16.53 13.69
C VAL A 20 10.65 17.88 14.35
N ASP A 21 11.92 18.28 14.47
CA ASP A 21 12.31 19.56 15.04
C ASP A 21 11.77 20.76 14.26
N LYS A 22 11.84 20.72 12.93
CA LYS A 22 11.27 21.78 12.07
C LYS A 22 9.75 21.87 12.25
N SER A 23 9.07 20.73 12.33
CA SER A 23 7.63 20.68 12.55
C SER A 23 7.24 21.25 13.92
N ILE A 24 8.00 20.95 14.97
CA ILE A 24 7.82 21.53 16.31
C ILE A 24 7.97 23.06 16.27
N GLN A 25 9.07 23.57 15.69
CA GLN A 25 9.31 25.01 15.59
C GLN A 25 8.15 25.75 14.91
N HIS A 26 7.66 25.20 13.80
CA HIS A 26 6.51 25.81 13.11
C HIS A 26 5.22 25.78 13.92
N LEU A 27 4.99 24.72 14.68
CA LEU A 27 3.85 24.64 15.59
C LEU A 27 3.98 25.58 16.78
N GLU A 28 5.19 25.89 17.25
CA GLU A 28 5.45 26.85 18.32
C GLU A 28 5.23 28.31 17.86
N GLU A 29 5.56 28.63 16.60
CA GLU A 29 5.41 29.96 16.03
C GLU A 29 3.97 30.32 15.64
N ARG A 30 3.16 29.32 15.27
CA ARG A 30 1.84 29.58 14.68
C ARG A 30 0.79 28.61 15.20
N ASP A 31 -0.16 29.16 15.95
CA ASP A 31 -1.39 28.45 16.32
C ASP A 31 -2.50 28.70 15.30
N ILE A 32 -3.06 27.63 14.75
CA ILE A 32 -4.25 27.69 13.89
C ILE A 32 -5.34 26.75 14.37
N GLU A 33 -5.20 26.19 15.57
CA GLU A 33 -6.13 25.21 16.10
C GLU A 33 -7.45 25.84 16.49
N ARG A 34 -8.49 25.03 16.37
CA ARG A 34 -9.85 25.35 16.82
C ARG A 34 -10.31 24.47 17.96
N ILE A 35 -9.59 23.37 18.19
CA ILE A 35 -9.87 22.39 19.22
C ILE A 35 -8.94 22.68 20.40
N PRO A 36 -9.46 23.05 21.57
CA PRO A 36 -8.64 23.30 22.76
C PRO A 36 -7.75 22.09 23.08
N GLY A 37 -6.45 22.32 23.31
CA GLY A 37 -5.50 21.25 23.64
C GLY A 37 -4.94 20.47 22.46
N ALA A 38 -5.45 20.65 21.23
CA ALA A 38 -5.01 19.90 20.05
C ALA A 38 -3.55 20.19 19.69
N ARG A 39 -3.14 21.46 19.80
CA ARG A 39 -1.77 21.89 19.53
C ARG A 39 -0.81 21.30 20.56
N GLU A 40 -1.17 21.36 21.84
CA GLU A 40 -0.36 20.83 22.94
C GLU A 40 -0.23 19.31 22.83
N ALA A 41 -1.31 18.61 22.48
CA ALA A 41 -1.28 17.17 22.22
C ALA A 41 -0.36 16.83 21.05
N LEU A 42 -0.39 17.63 19.97
CA LEU A 42 0.48 17.45 18.82
C LEU A 42 1.95 17.74 19.15
N LEU A 43 2.23 18.85 19.82
CA LEU A 43 3.57 19.18 20.30
C LEU A 43 4.12 18.10 21.23
N ARG A 44 3.31 17.60 22.17
CA ARG A 44 3.69 16.49 23.05
C ARG A 44 4.08 15.26 22.22
N ARG A 45 3.21 14.85 21.30
CA ARG A 45 3.45 13.68 20.43
C ARG A 45 4.72 13.81 19.58
N LEU A 46 4.99 14.98 19.02
CA LEU A 46 6.23 15.23 18.27
C LEU A 46 7.45 15.20 19.19
N ASN A 47 7.37 15.79 20.38
CA ASN A 47 8.46 15.74 21.37
C ASN A 47 8.72 14.31 21.87
N ASP A 48 7.67 13.51 22.03
CA ASP A 48 7.79 12.10 22.36
C ASP A 48 8.54 11.36 21.25
N MET A 49 8.17 11.57 19.98
CA MET A 49 8.90 10.97 18.85
C MET A 49 10.36 11.41 18.82
N LYS A 50 10.63 12.71 18.97
CA LYS A 50 11.99 13.26 19.07
C LYS A 50 12.82 12.58 20.16
N THR A 51 12.21 12.31 21.30
CA THR A 51 12.89 11.77 22.48
C THR A 51 13.08 10.25 22.41
N HIS A 52 12.08 9.52 21.90
CA HIS A 52 12.04 8.07 22.00
C HIS A 52 12.49 7.36 20.71
N PHE A 53 12.20 7.89 19.52
CA PHE A 53 12.60 7.25 18.27
C PHE A 53 14.12 7.13 18.06
N PRO A 54 15.00 8.01 18.54
CA PRO A 54 16.43 7.81 18.37
C PRO A 54 17.06 6.89 19.42
N LYS A 55 16.35 6.56 20.51
CA LYS A 55 16.88 5.70 21.59
C LYS A 55 17.19 4.30 21.05
N ASN A 56 18.23 3.68 21.62
CA ASN A 56 18.67 2.33 21.26
C ASN A 56 18.79 2.14 19.74
N ASN A 57 19.43 3.07 19.04
CA ASN A 57 19.58 3.01 17.59
C ASN A 57 18.24 2.88 16.82
N GLY A 58 17.19 3.48 17.37
CA GLY A 58 15.84 3.51 16.81
C GLY A 58 15.08 2.21 16.80
N ASP A 59 15.30 1.35 17.81
CA ASP A 59 14.61 0.07 17.95
C ASP A 59 13.09 0.18 17.90
N ILE A 60 12.49 1.17 18.58
CA ILE A 60 11.03 1.41 18.55
C ILE A 60 10.56 1.67 17.13
N PHE A 61 11.31 2.50 16.41
CA PHE A 61 10.94 2.91 15.07
C PHE A 61 11.10 1.76 14.07
N LYS A 62 12.19 1.00 14.19
CA LYS A 62 12.39 -0.25 13.42
C LYS A 62 11.28 -1.24 13.70
N LYS A 63 10.92 -1.47 14.96
CA LYS A 63 9.88 -2.41 15.36
C LYS A 63 8.52 -2.03 14.79
N ALA A 64 8.14 -0.75 14.85
CA ALA A 64 6.89 -0.26 14.27
C ALA A 64 6.80 -0.52 12.75
N ILE A 65 7.94 -0.46 12.04
CA ILE A 65 7.99 -0.74 10.59
C ILE A 65 8.03 -2.24 10.33
N ASN A 66 8.90 -2.98 11.01
CA ASN A 66 9.11 -4.39 10.74
C ASN A 66 7.85 -5.20 11.06
N ASP A 67 7.36 -5.08 12.30
CA ASP A 67 6.27 -5.91 12.81
C ASP A 67 4.92 -5.63 12.14
N LYS A 68 4.73 -4.42 11.59
CA LYS A 68 3.42 -3.96 11.08
C LYS A 68 3.37 -3.66 9.59
N ILE A 69 4.51 -3.41 8.96
CA ILE A 69 4.59 -3.12 7.53
C ILE A 69 5.37 -4.22 6.81
N GLN A 70 6.61 -4.48 7.22
CA GLN A 70 7.46 -5.43 6.52
C GLN A 70 6.88 -6.85 6.60
N ASP A 71 6.57 -7.36 7.80
CA ASP A 71 6.15 -8.75 7.96
C ASP A 71 4.78 -9.03 7.31
N SER A 72 3.88 -8.04 7.32
CA SER A 72 2.52 -8.18 6.79
C SER A 72 2.44 -8.02 5.27
N PHE A 73 3.23 -7.10 4.68
CA PHE A 73 3.10 -6.70 3.27
C PHE A 73 4.33 -7.08 2.41
N PHE A 74 5.48 -7.28 3.04
CA PHE A 74 6.76 -7.57 2.39
C PHE A 74 7.52 -8.71 3.10
N PRO A 75 6.94 -9.93 3.18
CA PRO A 75 7.54 -11.03 3.91
C PRO A 75 8.94 -11.33 3.39
N SER A 76 9.88 -11.55 4.32
CA SER A 76 11.28 -11.84 4.01
C SER A 76 11.44 -13.28 3.48
N THR A 77 11.01 -13.52 2.24
CA THR A 77 11.13 -14.80 1.55
C THR A 77 11.47 -14.59 0.07
N ARG A 78 12.09 -15.60 -0.55
CA ARG A 78 12.35 -15.65 -1.99
C ARG A 78 11.40 -16.59 -2.73
N ASP A 79 10.53 -17.28 -1.99
CA ASP A 79 9.51 -18.16 -2.55
C ASP A 79 8.22 -17.38 -2.77
N PHE A 80 7.73 -17.40 -4.01
CA PHE A 80 6.58 -16.58 -4.40
C PHE A 80 5.27 -17.11 -3.83
N SER A 81 5.12 -18.43 -3.71
CA SER A 81 3.94 -19.05 -3.10
C SER A 81 3.86 -18.78 -1.59
N ASP A 82 4.99 -18.89 -0.88
CA ASP A 82 5.11 -18.56 0.55
C ASP A 82 4.83 -17.07 0.80
N ALA A 83 5.37 -16.18 -0.04
CA ALA A 83 5.08 -14.74 0.05
C ALA A 83 3.58 -14.47 -0.15
N PHE A 84 3.00 -15.03 -1.21
CA PHE A 84 1.58 -14.87 -1.53
C PHE A 84 0.69 -15.38 -0.40
N GLU A 85 0.97 -16.57 0.13
CA GLU A 85 0.16 -17.17 1.19
C GLU A 85 0.26 -16.37 2.49
N LYS A 86 1.47 -15.93 2.90
CA LYS A 86 1.65 -15.07 4.08
C LYS A 86 0.86 -13.78 3.96
N ILE A 87 0.90 -13.12 2.81
CA ILE A 87 0.18 -11.86 2.56
C ILE A 87 -1.35 -12.10 2.50
N LEU A 88 -1.77 -13.25 1.98
CA LEU A 88 -3.17 -13.62 1.90
C LEU A 88 -3.76 -13.97 3.28
N GLN A 89 -2.98 -14.63 4.14
CA GLN A 89 -3.39 -15.00 5.50
C GLN A 89 -3.27 -13.82 6.49
N SER A 90 -2.31 -12.91 6.31
CA SER A 90 -2.10 -11.78 7.21
C SER A 90 -3.20 -10.72 7.14
N ARG A 91 -4.01 -10.71 6.07
CA ARG A 91 -5.02 -9.67 5.82
C ARG A 91 -6.44 -10.19 5.95
N THR A 92 -7.19 -9.68 6.93
CA THR A 92 -8.65 -9.76 6.87
C THR A 92 -9.17 -8.53 6.12
N HIS A 93 -10.08 -8.75 5.16
CA HIS A 93 -10.58 -7.70 4.24
C HIS A 93 -11.08 -6.43 4.97
N GLU A 94 -11.63 -6.58 6.17
CA GLU A 94 -12.17 -5.47 6.96
C GLU A 94 -11.09 -4.63 7.66
N GLN A 95 -9.95 -5.22 8.02
CA GLN A 95 -8.94 -4.55 8.86
C GLN A 95 -7.99 -3.63 8.07
N ASP A 96 -7.70 -3.96 6.80
CA ASP A 96 -6.78 -3.19 5.95
C ASP A 96 -7.43 -2.64 4.68
N TYR A 97 -8.76 -2.49 4.68
CA TYR A 97 -9.53 -2.02 3.51
C TYR A 97 -8.92 -0.76 2.88
N ILE A 98 -8.58 0.25 3.69
CA ILE A 98 -8.03 1.51 3.22
C ILE A 98 -6.66 1.32 2.55
N ILE A 99 -5.82 0.41 3.06
CA ILE A 99 -4.52 0.09 2.47
C ILE A 99 -4.72 -0.64 1.15
N ASN A 100 -5.65 -1.60 1.12
CA ASN A 100 -6.00 -2.30 -0.12
C ASN A 100 -6.54 -1.32 -1.16
N GLU A 101 -7.36 -0.34 -0.78
CA GLU A 101 -7.83 0.72 -1.69
C GLU A 101 -6.70 1.63 -2.18
N LEU A 102 -5.73 1.98 -1.33
CA LEU A 102 -4.56 2.74 -1.77
C LEU A 102 -3.71 1.97 -2.76
N ILE A 103 -3.42 0.69 -2.45
CA ILE A 103 -2.62 -0.15 -3.34
C ILE A 103 -3.39 -0.40 -4.63
N ASN A 104 -4.69 -0.69 -4.57
CA ASN A 104 -5.56 -0.82 -5.74
C ASN A 104 -5.58 0.46 -6.58
N GLY A 105 -5.73 1.63 -5.97
CA GLY A 105 -5.70 2.92 -6.64
C GLY A 105 -4.34 3.20 -7.29
N PHE A 106 -3.25 2.86 -6.62
CA PHE A 106 -1.90 2.96 -7.17
C PHE A 106 -1.68 2.02 -8.36
N VAL A 107 -2.00 0.74 -8.19
CA VAL A 107 -1.89 -0.28 -9.23
C VAL A 107 -2.74 0.10 -10.43
N THR A 108 -3.99 0.53 -10.21
CA THR A 108 -4.89 1.01 -11.26
C THR A 108 -4.33 2.24 -11.97
N SER A 109 -3.74 3.19 -11.24
CA SER A 109 -3.13 4.38 -11.85
C SER A 109 -1.92 4.01 -12.72
N ARG A 110 -1.05 3.12 -12.25
CA ARG A 110 0.09 2.61 -13.00
C ARG A 110 -0.38 1.83 -14.23
N ALA A 111 -1.32 0.93 -14.04
CA ALA A 111 -1.89 0.12 -15.09
C ALA A 111 -2.66 0.93 -16.14
N LYS A 112 -3.33 2.04 -15.78
CA LYS A 112 -3.95 2.97 -16.74
C LYS A 112 -2.91 3.75 -17.55
N ALA A 113 -1.77 4.09 -16.95
CA ALA A 113 -0.65 4.69 -17.68
C ALA A 113 -0.08 3.70 -18.72
N ILE A 114 -0.12 2.40 -18.40
CA ILE A 114 0.26 1.32 -19.30
C ILE A 114 -0.85 1.09 -20.35
N ALA A 115 -2.10 0.86 -19.96
CA ALA A 115 -3.25 0.61 -20.81
C ALA A 115 -4.11 1.88 -21.03
N SER A 116 -3.68 2.73 -21.96
CA SER A 116 -4.33 4.01 -22.28
C SER A 116 -5.61 3.83 -23.11
N GLY A 117 -6.75 3.54 -22.48
CA GLY A 117 -8.03 3.47 -23.20
C GLY A 117 -9.28 3.13 -22.38
N THR A 118 -9.15 2.94 -21.06
CA THR A 118 -10.16 2.24 -20.27
C THR A 118 -10.66 3.07 -19.08
N GLN A 119 -11.98 3.13 -18.89
CA GLN A 119 -12.60 3.88 -17.78
C GLN A 119 -12.65 3.07 -16.46
N VAL A 120 -12.88 1.75 -16.56
CA VAL A 120 -12.96 0.80 -15.43
C VAL A 120 -11.55 0.49 -14.88
N PRO A 121 -11.37 0.29 -13.55
CA PRO A 121 -10.09 -0.15 -12.98
C PRO A 121 -9.56 -1.43 -13.61
N VAL A 122 -8.23 -1.55 -13.72
CA VAL A 122 -7.59 -2.69 -14.39
C VAL A 122 -7.72 -3.97 -13.58
N ILE A 123 -7.62 -3.89 -12.25
CA ILE A 123 -7.76 -5.06 -11.38
C ILE A 123 -9.17 -5.68 -11.51
N ASP A 124 -10.22 -4.85 -11.51
CA ASP A 124 -11.60 -5.36 -11.64
C ASP A 124 -11.80 -6.13 -12.95
N ARG A 125 -11.16 -5.70 -14.04
CA ARG A 125 -11.18 -6.43 -15.33
C ARG A 125 -10.40 -7.74 -15.27
N LEU A 126 -9.29 -7.77 -14.54
CA LEU A 126 -8.55 -9.02 -14.33
C LEU A 126 -9.41 -10.00 -13.54
N VAL A 127 -10.06 -9.55 -12.46
CA VAL A 127 -11.00 -10.37 -11.69
C VAL A 127 -12.10 -10.92 -12.58
N GLU A 128 -12.79 -10.05 -13.34
CA GLU A 128 -13.83 -10.46 -14.29
C GLU A 128 -13.32 -11.47 -15.32
N ALA A 129 -12.14 -11.22 -15.89
CA ALA A 129 -11.60 -12.09 -16.93
C ALA A 129 -11.17 -13.46 -16.39
N PHE A 130 -10.58 -13.52 -15.20
CA PHE A 130 -10.14 -14.77 -14.57
C PHE A 130 -11.30 -15.53 -13.92
N SER A 131 -12.36 -14.86 -13.46
CA SER A 131 -13.53 -15.53 -12.86
C SER A 131 -14.43 -16.22 -13.88
N THR A 132 -14.40 -15.81 -15.16
CA THR A 132 -15.21 -16.42 -16.23
C THR A 132 -14.78 -17.84 -16.61
N ARG A 133 -13.60 -18.29 -16.18
CA ARG A 133 -13.09 -19.63 -16.49
C ARG A 133 -12.53 -20.30 -15.24
N ASN A 134 -13.00 -21.52 -14.99
CA ASN A 134 -12.58 -22.35 -13.86
C ASN A 134 -11.14 -22.88 -13.96
N ASP A 135 -10.42 -22.57 -15.04
CA ASP A 135 -9.02 -22.92 -15.21
C ASP A 135 -8.09 -21.70 -15.07
N PHE A 136 -8.62 -20.50 -14.77
CA PHE A 136 -7.86 -19.27 -14.66
C PHE A 136 -6.93 -18.99 -15.86
N HIS A 137 -7.37 -19.32 -17.08
CA HIS A 137 -6.60 -19.04 -18.30
C HIS A 137 -7.27 -17.98 -19.17
N ILE A 138 -6.57 -16.90 -19.50
CA ILE A 138 -7.07 -15.88 -20.44
C ILE A 138 -6.30 -15.96 -21.74
N VAL A 139 -6.98 -16.13 -22.87
CA VAL A 139 -6.31 -16.21 -24.18
C VAL A 139 -5.83 -14.81 -24.61
N ASP A 140 -4.70 -14.73 -25.31
CA ASP A 140 -4.06 -13.46 -25.72
C ASP A 140 -5.01 -12.46 -26.39
N HIS A 141 -5.90 -12.93 -27.26
CA HIS A 141 -6.87 -12.04 -27.92
C HIS A 141 -7.96 -11.51 -26.98
N GLN A 142 -8.35 -12.25 -25.93
CA GLN A 142 -9.27 -11.78 -24.90
C GLN A 142 -8.58 -10.77 -23.99
N PHE A 143 -7.34 -11.08 -23.59
CA PHE A 143 -6.51 -10.16 -22.80
C PHE A 143 -6.28 -8.84 -23.56
N TYR A 144 -6.01 -8.93 -24.88
CA TYR A 144 -5.96 -7.79 -25.78
C TYR A 144 -7.28 -7.01 -25.85
N ALA A 145 -8.43 -7.69 -25.95
CA ALA A 145 -9.72 -7.01 -25.99
C ALA A 145 -10.02 -6.23 -24.69
N LEU A 146 -9.50 -6.70 -23.56
CA LEU A 146 -9.69 -6.10 -22.24
C LEU A 146 -8.79 -4.89 -21.99
N PHE A 147 -7.55 -4.90 -22.49
CA PHE A 147 -6.53 -3.90 -22.12
C PHE A 147 -5.91 -3.15 -23.31
N GLY A 148 -6.19 -3.58 -24.54
CA GLY A 148 -5.66 -2.97 -25.75
C GLY A 148 -6.33 -1.66 -26.15
N ASP A 149 -5.55 -0.78 -26.78
CA ASP A 149 -6.08 0.41 -27.45
C ASP A 149 -6.48 0.04 -28.90
N PRO A 150 -7.76 0.15 -29.28
CA PRO A 150 -8.20 -0.17 -30.64
C PRO A 150 -7.57 0.72 -31.71
N ASN A 151 -6.95 1.85 -31.33
CA ASN A 151 -6.28 2.78 -32.24
C ASN A 151 -4.78 2.52 -32.38
N LYS A 152 -4.20 1.59 -31.60
CA LYS A 152 -2.76 1.29 -31.65
C LYS A 152 -2.48 -0.07 -32.29
N PRO A 153 -1.32 -0.25 -32.95
CA PRO A 153 -0.93 -1.54 -33.51
C PRO A 153 -0.81 -2.60 -32.41
N ARG A 154 -1.23 -3.83 -32.71
CA ARG A 154 -1.18 -4.99 -31.79
C ARG A 154 0.20 -5.20 -31.15
N LYS A 155 1.28 -4.90 -31.87
CA LYS A 155 2.66 -5.00 -31.35
C LYS A 155 2.90 -4.08 -30.14
N TYR A 156 2.49 -2.82 -30.23
CA TYR A 156 2.67 -1.84 -29.14
C TYR A 156 1.86 -2.23 -27.91
N VAL A 157 0.64 -2.75 -28.13
CA VAL A 157 -0.20 -3.24 -27.04
C VAL A 157 0.43 -4.47 -26.38
N LYS A 158 1.05 -5.37 -27.13
CA LYS A 158 1.69 -6.57 -26.57
C LYS A 158 2.75 -6.24 -25.51
N ASP A 159 3.61 -5.26 -25.78
CA ASP A 159 4.65 -4.83 -24.82
C ASP A 159 4.00 -4.30 -23.52
N GLN A 160 2.89 -3.56 -23.65
CA GLN A 160 2.12 -3.05 -22.49
C GLN A 160 1.40 -4.16 -21.71
N LEU A 161 0.92 -5.21 -22.40
CA LEU A 161 0.33 -6.38 -21.75
C LEU A 161 1.40 -7.18 -20.99
N GLU A 162 2.60 -7.31 -21.55
CA GLU A 162 3.74 -7.94 -20.88
C GLU A 162 4.15 -7.15 -19.63
N GLU A 163 4.14 -5.81 -19.67
CA GLU A 163 4.34 -4.98 -18.47
C GLU A 163 3.27 -5.24 -17.38
N LEU A 164 1.99 -5.37 -17.76
CA LEU A 164 0.92 -5.71 -16.82
C LEU A 164 1.07 -7.12 -16.25
N VAL A 165 1.43 -8.09 -17.08
CA VAL A 165 1.70 -9.48 -16.68
C VAL A 165 2.85 -9.53 -15.67
N ASN A 166 3.94 -8.82 -15.95
CA ASN A 166 5.09 -8.71 -15.06
C ASN A 166 4.74 -8.01 -13.74
N LEU A 167 3.90 -6.96 -13.79
CA LEU A 167 3.46 -6.22 -12.59
C LEU A 167 2.79 -7.15 -11.57
N PHE A 168 1.90 -8.04 -12.05
CA PHE A 168 1.17 -8.98 -11.20
C PHE A 168 1.87 -10.33 -11.02
N GLY A 169 3.04 -10.56 -11.62
CA GLY A 169 3.72 -11.86 -11.56
C GLY A 169 2.96 -12.99 -12.26
N LEU A 170 2.16 -12.67 -13.28
CA LEU A 170 1.49 -13.66 -14.12
C LEU A 170 2.50 -14.30 -15.10
N VAL A 171 2.13 -15.45 -15.67
CA VAL A 171 2.94 -16.16 -16.66
C VAL A 171 2.19 -16.34 -17.98
N SER A 172 2.94 -16.26 -19.07
CA SER A 172 2.47 -16.61 -20.42
C SER A 172 2.80 -18.07 -20.71
N LYS A 173 1.82 -18.83 -21.18
CA LYS A 173 1.98 -20.21 -21.65
C LYS A 173 1.50 -20.31 -23.10
N GLU A 174 2.15 -21.19 -23.86
CA GLU A 174 1.80 -21.45 -25.27
C GLU A 174 1.17 -22.83 -25.41
N LEU A 175 -0.03 -22.90 -26.01
CA LEU A 175 -0.66 -24.13 -26.45
C LEU A 175 -0.49 -24.27 -27.96
N VAL A 176 0.25 -25.31 -28.37
CA VAL A 176 0.41 -25.65 -29.78
C VAL A 176 -0.70 -26.61 -30.19
N VAL A 177 -1.60 -26.16 -31.06
CA VAL A 177 -2.63 -27.02 -31.66
C VAL A 177 -2.16 -27.41 -33.06
N GLU A 178 -1.83 -28.69 -33.24
CA GLU A 178 -1.29 -29.21 -34.51
C GLU A 178 -2.31 -29.24 -35.65
N LYS A 179 -3.62 -29.23 -35.34
CA LYS A 179 -4.69 -29.23 -36.34
C LYS A 179 -5.87 -28.36 -35.90
N ASP A 180 -5.87 -27.10 -36.33
CA ASP A 180 -7.10 -26.30 -36.33
C ASP A 180 -8.08 -26.93 -37.36
N VAL A 181 -9.26 -27.35 -36.91
CA VAL A 181 -10.27 -28.16 -37.65
C VAL A 181 -10.66 -27.53 -39.00
N ARG A 182 -10.37 -26.24 -39.20
CA ARG A 182 -10.74 -25.47 -40.40
C ARG A 182 -9.60 -25.19 -41.38
N LYS A 183 -8.32 -25.26 -40.99
CA LYS A 183 -7.21 -24.78 -41.84
C LYS A 183 -5.98 -25.71 -41.95
N SER A 184 -5.90 -26.80 -41.17
CA SER A 184 -4.76 -27.74 -41.23
C SER A 184 -3.38 -27.08 -41.04
N GLU A 185 -3.33 -25.92 -40.39
CA GLU A 185 -2.10 -25.20 -40.04
C GLU A 185 -1.84 -25.32 -38.53
N ARG A 186 -0.56 -25.48 -38.16
CA ARG A 186 -0.11 -25.45 -36.76
C ARG A 186 -0.40 -24.07 -36.19
N LYS A 187 -1.20 -24.00 -35.14
CA LYS A 187 -1.59 -22.73 -34.51
C LYS A 187 -1.10 -22.71 -33.07
N VAL A 188 -0.34 -21.66 -32.74
CA VAL A 188 0.13 -21.40 -31.39
C VAL A 188 -0.85 -20.43 -30.74
N TYR A 189 -1.47 -20.85 -29.65
CA TYR A 189 -2.30 -20.01 -28.81
C TYR A 189 -1.52 -19.62 -27.56
N THR A 190 -1.27 -18.34 -27.39
CA THR A 190 -0.71 -17.80 -26.15
C THR A 190 -1.85 -17.50 -25.19
N PHE A 191 -1.67 -17.85 -23.92
CA PHE A 191 -2.61 -17.55 -22.85
C PHE A 191 -1.84 -17.13 -21.59
N TYR A 192 -2.49 -16.30 -20.76
CA TYR A 192 -1.95 -15.78 -19.52
C TYR A 192 -2.64 -16.45 -18.33
N THR A 193 -1.87 -16.81 -17.32
CA THR A 193 -2.35 -17.48 -16.11
C THR A 193 -1.43 -17.21 -14.91
N PHE A 194 -1.81 -17.72 -13.76
CA PHE A 194 -0.98 -17.66 -12.56
C PHE A 194 0.15 -18.70 -12.66
N PRO A 195 1.30 -18.50 -11.98
CA PRO A 195 2.31 -19.55 -11.82
C PRO A 195 1.70 -20.81 -11.20
N ASP A 196 2.23 -21.99 -11.54
CA ASP A 196 1.66 -23.29 -11.13
C ASP A 196 1.50 -23.42 -9.60
N GLU A 197 2.47 -22.91 -8.86
CA GLU A 197 2.46 -22.86 -7.40
C GLU A 197 1.36 -21.97 -6.82
N ILE A 198 1.01 -20.87 -7.49
CA ILE A 198 -0.10 -20.00 -7.11
C ILE A 198 -1.44 -20.62 -7.54
N LEU A 199 -1.49 -21.22 -8.74
CA LEU A 199 -2.68 -21.92 -9.22
C LEU A 199 -3.14 -22.96 -8.22
N ALA A 200 -2.24 -23.78 -7.67
CA ALA A 200 -2.59 -24.77 -6.67
C ALA A 200 -3.32 -24.16 -5.45
N ILE A 201 -2.83 -23.02 -4.95
CA ILE A 201 -3.46 -22.29 -3.83
C ILE A 201 -4.83 -21.74 -4.23
N LEU A 202 -4.96 -21.20 -5.45
CA LEU A 202 -6.22 -20.62 -5.93
C LEU A 202 -7.28 -21.68 -6.21
N GLU A 203 -6.88 -22.82 -6.77
CA GLU A 203 -7.77 -23.95 -7.04
C GLU A 203 -8.33 -24.51 -5.73
N GLU A 204 -7.51 -24.61 -4.69
CA GLU A 204 -7.96 -25.06 -3.36
C GLU A 204 -8.94 -24.08 -2.70
N LYS A 205 -8.69 -22.76 -2.83
CA LYS A 205 -9.44 -21.73 -2.10
C LYS A 205 -10.66 -21.18 -2.84
N TYR A 206 -10.58 -21.07 -4.17
CA TYR A 206 -11.54 -20.30 -4.96
C TYR A 206 -12.27 -21.10 -6.03
N ILE A 207 -11.96 -22.39 -6.25
CA ILE A 207 -12.78 -23.23 -7.12
C ILE A 207 -13.79 -24.02 -6.28
N VAL A 208 -15.06 -23.82 -6.59
CA VAL A 208 -16.18 -24.55 -5.98
C VAL A 208 -16.65 -25.62 -6.95
N ILE A 209 -16.73 -26.85 -6.48
CA ILE A 209 -17.34 -27.97 -7.22
C ILE A 209 -18.83 -28.01 -6.87
N ASP A 210 -19.69 -27.69 -7.82
CA ASP A 210 -21.13 -27.84 -7.65
C ASP A 210 -21.54 -29.29 -7.91
N GLU A 211 -21.78 -30.05 -6.84
CA GLU A 211 -22.22 -31.45 -6.96
C GLU A 211 -23.63 -31.59 -7.56
N GLU A 212 -24.48 -30.56 -7.45
CA GLU A 212 -25.85 -30.57 -7.98
C GLU A 212 -25.88 -30.30 -9.49
N LEU A 213 -25.05 -29.37 -9.96
CA LEU A 213 -24.97 -28.97 -11.37
C LEU A 213 -23.87 -29.72 -12.16
N GLY A 214 -22.96 -30.39 -11.46
CA GLY A 214 -21.91 -31.22 -12.07
C GLY A 214 -20.81 -30.43 -12.78
N TYR A 215 -20.62 -29.14 -12.44
CA TYR A 215 -19.53 -28.33 -12.98
C TYR A 215 -18.83 -27.51 -11.88
N ALA A 216 -17.56 -27.21 -12.10
CA ALA A 216 -16.77 -26.37 -11.21
C ALA A 216 -16.81 -24.90 -11.67
N TYR A 217 -16.92 -23.97 -10.72
CA TYR A 217 -16.93 -22.52 -10.97
C TYR A 217 -16.03 -21.78 -9.98
N VAL A 218 -15.67 -20.53 -10.32
CA VAL A 218 -14.87 -19.67 -9.45
C VAL A 218 -15.77 -18.97 -8.44
N SER A 219 -15.43 -19.07 -7.15
CA SER A 219 -16.14 -18.44 -6.03
C SER A 219 -16.26 -16.92 -6.19
N GLU A 220 -17.36 -16.35 -5.70
CA GLU A 220 -17.55 -14.89 -5.62
C GLU A 220 -16.54 -14.21 -4.70
N GLU A 221 -15.87 -14.98 -3.83
CA GLU A 221 -14.77 -14.50 -2.98
C GLU A 221 -13.47 -14.25 -3.75
N PHE A 222 -13.37 -14.69 -5.02
CA PHE A 222 -12.26 -14.35 -5.89
C PHE A 222 -12.38 -12.88 -6.33
N ASP A 223 -11.60 -12.02 -5.69
CA ASP A 223 -11.71 -10.58 -5.86
C ASP A 223 -10.35 -9.90 -6.12
N ARG A 224 -10.37 -8.57 -6.08
CA ARG A 224 -9.20 -7.70 -6.25
C ARG A 224 -8.07 -8.01 -5.25
N ASN A 225 -8.37 -8.55 -4.06
CA ASN A 225 -7.36 -8.83 -3.05
C ASN A 225 -6.37 -9.89 -3.54
N VAL A 226 -6.82 -10.87 -4.33
CA VAL A 226 -5.91 -11.86 -4.94
C VAL A 226 -4.83 -11.17 -5.77
N PHE A 227 -5.19 -10.20 -6.59
CA PHE A 227 -4.24 -9.45 -7.42
C PHE A 227 -3.37 -8.49 -6.61
N ILE A 228 -3.90 -7.91 -5.53
CA ILE A 228 -3.10 -7.09 -4.60
C ILE A 228 -2.07 -7.98 -3.87
N CYS A 229 -2.45 -9.17 -3.41
CA CYS A 229 -1.55 -10.15 -2.80
C CYS A 229 -0.45 -10.56 -3.79
N MET A 230 -0.81 -10.89 -5.03
CA MET A 230 0.14 -11.22 -6.10
C MET A 230 1.14 -10.09 -6.35
N PHE A 231 0.64 -8.85 -6.49
CA PHE A 231 1.47 -7.67 -6.69
C PHE A 231 2.48 -7.46 -5.54
N LEU A 232 2.04 -7.54 -4.29
CA LEU A 232 2.91 -7.39 -3.12
C LEU A 232 3.91 -8.54 -3.00
N ALA A 233 3.48 -9.78 -3.22
CA ALA A 233 4.36 -10.94 -3.21
C ALA A 233 5.44 -10.84 -4.30
N ASN A 234 5.08 -10.32 -5.49
CA ASN A 234 6.00 -10.15 -6.60
C ASN A 234 7.08 -9.12 -6.25
N ILE A 235 6.67 -8.01 -5.62
CA ILE A 235 7.61 -7.01 -5.09
C ILE A 235 8.52 -7.61 -4.02
N SER A 236 7.95 -8.40 -3.11
CA SER A 236 8.68 -8.99 -1.96
C SER A 236 9.78 -9.93 -2.42
N VAL A 237 9.52 -10.76 -3.44
CA VAL A 237 10.49 -11.73 -3.94
C VAL A 237 11.54 -11.09 -4.85
N ASN A 238 11.13 -10.11 -5.66
CA ASN A 238 11.97 -9.45 -6.66
C ASN A 238 12.46 -8.06 -6.23
N TRP A 239 12.56 -7.80 -4.92
CA TRP A 239 12.97 -6.50 -4.37
C TRP A 239 14.32 -6.01 -4.91
N ASP A 240 15.22 -6.93 -5.29
CA ASP A 240 16.54 -6.66 -5.85
C ASP A 240 16.55 -6.46 -7.37
N ASN A 241 15.40 -6.60 -8.05
CA ASN A 241 15.26 -6.40 -9.48
C ASN A 241 14.17 -5.35 -9.78
N LEU A 242 14.60 -4.08 -9.86
CA LEU A 242 13.71 -2.95 -10.09
C LEU A 242 12.89 -3.09 -11.37
N GLU A 243 13.47 -3.62 -12.45
CA GLU A 243 12.78 -3.78 -13.73
C GLU A 243 11.56 -4.71 -13.59
N LYS A 244 11.72 -5.84 -12.87
CA LYS A 244 10.64 -6.80 -12.64
C LYS A 244 9.51 -6.26 -11.76
N ILE A 245 9.82 -5.35 -10.84
CA ILE A 245 8.82 -4.77 -9.92
C ILE A 245 8.23 -3.44 -10.44
N GLY A 246 8.48 -3.08 -11.70
CA GLY A 246 7.90 -1.90 -12.34
C GLY A 246 8.69 -0.59 -12.17
N GLY A 247 9.93 -0.69 -11.68
CA GLY A 247 10.94 0.36 -11.65
C GLY A 247 10.83 1.31 -10.47
N GLU A 248 11.57 2.42 -10.56
CA GLU A 248 11.63 3.47 -9.54
C GLU A 248 10.23 4.03 -9.21
N TYR A 249 9.33 4.11 -10.18
CA TYR A 249 7.96 4.57 -9.97
C TYR A 249 7.22 3.72 -8.92
N THR A 250 7.36 2.38 -8.99
CA THR A 250 6.75 1.47 -8.02
C THR A 250 7.36 1.63 -6.64
N VAL A 251 8.70 1.69 -6.57
CA VAL A 251 9.40 1.90 -5.30
C VAL A 251 8.95 3.19 -4.62
N ASN A 252 8.92 4.31 -5.37
CA ASN A 252 8.47 5.60 -4.85
C ASN A 252 7.02 5.57 -4.39
N GLY A 253 6.11 4.97 -5.18
CA GLY A 253 4.69 4.87 -4.84
C GLY A 253 4.44 4.05 -3.58
N ILE A 254 5.08 2.90 -3.46
CA ILE A 254 4.96 2.02 -2.28
C ILE A 254 5.53 2.68 -1.04
N CYS A 255 6.74 3.25 -1.14
CA CYS A 255 7.37 3.92 0.00
C CYS A 255 6.53 5.13 0.46
N ALA A 256 5.94 5.88 -0.47
CA ALA A 256 5.03 6.98 -0.14
C ALA A 256 3.75 6.51 0.57
N ILE A 257 3.13 5.41 0.13
CA ILE A 257 1.94 4.83 0.78
C ILE A 257 2.26 4.44 2.23
N PHE A 258 3.35 3.72 2.47
CA PHE A 258 3.68 3.25 3.81
C PHE A 258 4.25 4.36 4.71
N ALA A 259 4.98 5.33 4.16
CA ALA A 259 5.37 6.54 4.89
C ALA A 259 4.13 7.33 5.36
N LEU A 260 3.10 7.38 4.51
CA LEU A 260 1.85 8.05 4.81
C LEU A 260 1.06 7.33 5.92
N ILE A 261 1.04 5.99 5.89
CA ILE A 261 0.45 5.17 6.96
C ILE A 261 1.17 5.43 8.29
N LEU A 262 2.49 5.43 8.31
CA LEU A 262 3.28 5.74 9.52
C LEU A 262 2.98 7.14 10.05
N LEU A 263 3.05 8.14 9.17
CA LEU A 263 2.77 9.53 9.50
C LEU A 263 1.39 9.68 10.15
N LEU A 264 0.35 9.08 9.56
CA LEU A 264 -0.98 9.10 10.15
C LEU A 264 -0.98 8.41 11.50
N SER A 265 -0.40 7.22 11.63
CA SER A 265 -0.32 6.47 12.90
C SER A 265 0.33 7.28 14.04
N PHE A 266 1.21 8.23 13.71
CA PHE A 266 1.84 9.12 14.68
C PHE A 266 0.95 10.27 15.14
N MET A 267 -0.19 10.54 14.51
CA MET A 267 -1.11 11.60 14.91
C MET A 267 -1.69 11.34 16.32
N PRO A 268 -1.74 12.33 17.23
CA PRO A 268 -2.35 12.16 18.54
C PRO A 268 -3.87 12.01 18.44
N LYS A 269 -4.45 11.25 19.37
CA LYS A 269 -5.90 11.29 19.61
C LYS A 269 -6.21 12.53 20.45
N VAL A 270 -7.12 13.36 19.97
CA VAL A 270 -7.52 14.59 20.67
C VAL A 270 -8.93 14.42 21.21
N SER A 271 -9.10 14.67 22.51
CA SER A 271 -10.43 14.74 23.11
C SER A 271 -11.12 16.01 22.69
N VAL A 272 -12.37 15.88 22.30
CA VAL A 272 -13.21 17.00 21.85
C VAL A 272 -14.04 17.50 23.03
N SER A 273 -14.23 18.81 23.16
CA SER A 273 -15.09 19.38 24.20
C SER A 273 -16.55 19.02 23.98
N GLU A 274 -17.32 18.85 25.06
CA GLU A 274 -18.75 18.44 25.01
C GLU A 274 -19.63 19.37 24.15
N ASP A 275 -19.22 20.63 24.00
CA ASP A 275 -19.92 21.65 23.23
C ASP A 275 -19.52 21.69 21.74
N ASN A 276 -18.53 20.89 21.32
CA ASN A 276 -18.04 20.91 19.95
C ASN A 276 -19.14 20.41 18.98
N PRO A 277 -19.37 21.13 17.87
CA PRO A 277 -20.40 20.75 16.90
C PRO A 277 -20.26 19.34 16.31
N ILE A 278 -19.04 18.78 16.26
CA ILE A 278 -18.80 17.44 15.71
C ILE A 278 -19.54 16.35 16.50
N LEU A 279 -19.72 16.53 17.82
CA LEU A 279 -20.39 15.56 18.69
C LEU A 279 -21.90 15.48 18.46
N ARG A 280 -22.47 16.47 17.76
CA ARG A 280 -23.92 16.53 17.48
C ARG A 280 -24.30 15.89 16.15
N ASP A 281 -23.31 15.43 15.39
CA ASP A 281 -23.53 14.86 14.09
C ASP A 281 -23.65 13.33 14.19
N PRO A 282 -24.72 12.75 13.63
CA PRO A 282 -25.03 11.32 13.76
C PRO A 282 -24.05 10.39 13.02
N THR A 283 -23.14 10.93 12.21
CA THR A 283 -22.15 10.16 11.45
C THR A 283 -20.78 10.11 12.11
N TYR A 284 -20.53 10.93 13.14
CA TYR A 284 -19.32 10.82 13.95
C TYR A 284 -19.48 9.77 15.04
N ASN A 285 -18.50 8.88 15.13
CA ASN A 285 -18.44 7.85 16.14
C ASN A 285 -17.10 7.99 16.89
N GLU A 286 -17.17 8.42 18.15
CA GLU A 286 -15.99 8.60 19.01
C GLU A 286 -15.21 7.31 19.27
N GLU A 287 -15.84 6.13 19.13
CA GLU A 287 -15.18 4.84 19.37
C GLU A 287 -14.17 4.50 18.28
N ASN A 288 -14.44 4.89 17.03
CA ASN A 288 -13.64 4.51 15.86
C ASN A 288 -13.22 5.69 14.98
N MET A 289 -13.47 6.93 15.41
CA MET A 289 -13.05 8.14 14.72
C MET A 289 -12.31 9.10 15.65
N SER A 290 -11.39 9.87 15.09
CA SER A 290 -10.61 10.88 15.82
C SER A 290 -10.47 12.16 15.02
N VAL A 291 -10.69 13.30 15.67
CA VAL A 291 -10.55 14.61 15.00
C VAL A 291 -9.07 14.92 14.76
N ILE A 292 -8.77 15.42 13.57
CA ILE A 292 -7.43 15.74 13.12
C ILE A 292 -7.11 17.21 13.48
N PRO A 293 -6.03 17.49 14.25
CA PRO A 293 -5.56 18.85 14.46
C PRO A 293 -5.32 19.56 13.12
N LYS A 294 -5.80 20.79 12.98
CA LYS A 294 -5.71 21.50 11.70
C LYS A 294 -4.25 21.79 11.32
N SER A 295 -3.41 22.05 12.31
CA SER A 295 -1.98 22.28 12.13
C SER A 295 -1.23 21.05 11.65
N TRP A 296 -1.71 19.84 11.97
CA TRP A 296 -1.16 18.61 11.41
C TRP A 296 -1.28 18.57 9.89
N MET A 297 -2.28 19.23 9.32
CA MET A 297 -2.48 19.29 7.87
C MET A 297 -1.68 20.42 7.19
N MET A 298 -0.87 21.18 7.93
CA MET A 298 -0.02 22.23 7.36
C MET A 298 1.15 21.65 6.59
N LYS A 299 1.44 22.25 5.43
CA LYS A 299 2.59 21.89 4.59
C LYS A 299 3.91 21.94 5.36
N GLN A 300 4.04 22.98 6.18
CA GLN A 300 5.22 23.23 7.02
C GLN A 300 5.43 22.17 8.09
N VAL A 301 4.38 21.43 8.47
CA VAL A 301 4.43 20.35 9.47
C VAL A 301 4.62 18.99 8.80
N LEU A 302 3.98 18.76 7.64
CA LEU A 302 3.99 17.47 6.96
C LEU A 302 5.20 17.25 6.06
N ASP A 303 5.60 18.24 5.27
CA ASP A 303 6.70 18.11 4.31
C ASP A 303 8.02 17.71 5.00
N PRO A 304 8.41 18.31 6.15
CA PRO A 304 9.64 17.91 6.84
C PRO A 304 9.64 16.48 7.36
N LEU A 305 8.47 15.88 7.58
CA LEU A 305 8.33 14.53 8.12
C LEU A 305 8.27 13.48 7.01
N PHE A 306 7.57 13.78 5.92
CA PHE A 306 7.21 12.78 4.93
C PHE A 306 8.38 12.30 4.07
N GLU A 307 9.22 13.22 3.60
CA GLU A 307 10.36 12.84 2.75
C GLU A 307 11.36 11.95 3.50
N PRO A 308 11.78 12.26 4.75
CA PRO A 308 12.58 11.33 5.54
C PRO A 308 11.88 10.00 5.78
N LEU A 309 10.56 9.97 6.00
CA LEU A 309 9.81 8.73 6.18
C LEU A 309 9.83 7.84 4.94
N ILE A 310 9.70 8.40 3.73
CA ILE A 310 9.83 7.63 2.48
C ILE A 310 11.19 6.94 2.43
N LYS A 311 12.26 7.67 2.75
CA LYS A 311 13.64 7.16 2.71
C LYS A 311 13.86 6.08 3.78
N VAL A 312 13.32 6.26 4.98
CA VAL A 312 13.31 5.24 6.04
C VAL A 312 12.60 3.98 5.59
N VAL A 313 11.39 4.10 5.04
CA VAL A 313 10.60 2.95 4.54
C VAL A 313 11.34 2.23 3.41
N ALA A 314 11.88 2.97 2.45
CA ALA A 314 12.66 2.41 1.34
C ALA A 314 13.85 1.59 1.85
N TYR A 315 14.59 2.14 2.82
CA TYR A 315 15.72 1.46 3.42
C TYR A 315 15.32 0.20 4.22
N ARG A 316 14.22 0.26 4.96
CA ARG A 316 13.75 -0.88 5.77
C ARG A 316 13.23 -2.03 4.92
N ILE A 317 12.53 -1.74 3.82
CA ILE A 317 11.92 -2.78 2.98
C ILE A 317 12.90 -3.33 1.94
N GLY A 318 13.56 -2.45 1.17
CA GLY A 318 14.42 -2.86 0.04
C GLY A 318 15.88 -2.45 0.17
N GLY A 319 16.31 -2.03 1.37
CA GLY A 319 17.70 -1.71 1.67
C GLY A 319 18.25 -0.53 0.85
N GLY A 320 19.58 -0.54 0.67
CA GLY A 320 20.28 0.52 -0.06
C GLY A 320 19.83 0.67 -1.52
N LEU A 321 19.39 -0.42 -2.17
CA LEU A 321 18.95 -0.39 -3.57
C LEU A 321 17.68 0.47 -3.75
N TRP A 322 16.68 0.24 -2.91
CA TRP A 322 15.45 1.03 -2.97
C TRP A 322 15.70 2.46 -2.53
N LEU A 323 16.51 2.65 -1.48
CA LEU A 323 16.89 3.99 -1.03
C LEU A 323 17.52 4.82 -2.14
N SER A 324 18.46 4.26 -2.92
CA SER A 324 19.08 4.96 -4.06
C SER A 324 18.13 5.22 -5.23
N SER A 325 16.98 4.54 -5.26
CA SER A 325 15.96 4.61 -6.31
C SER A 325 14.80 5.54 -5.95
N VAL A 326 14.75 6.02 -4.70
CA VAL A 326 13.80 7.05 -4.29
C VAL A 326 14.20 8.35 -5.00
N ILE A 327 13.30 8.87 -5.83
CA ILE A 327 13.54 10.11 -6.56
C ILE A 327 12.99 11.24 -5.70
N ASP A 328 13.81 12.24 -5.42
CA ASP A 328 13.37 13.49 -4.81
C ASP A 328 12.52 14.29 -5.81
N SER A 329 11.26 13.90 -5.99
CA SER A 329 10.33 14.48 -6.96
C SER A 329 9.32 15.42 -6.31
N GLU A 330 8.82 16.41 -7.07
CA GLU A 330 7.67 17.22 -6.65
C GLU A 330 6.39 16.40 -6.46
N VAL A 331 6.30 15.21 -7.07
CA VAL A 331 5.15 14.31 -6.91
C VAL A 331 5.07 13.79 -5.48
N ASN A 332 6.22 13.49 -4.86
CA ASN A 332 6.30 13.12 -3.43
C ASN A 332 5.89 14.29 -2.51
N LYS A 333 5.86 15.54 -3.01
CA LYS A 333 5.44 16.74 -2.27
C LYS A 333 3.94 17.02 -2.37
N LYS A 334 3.16 16.22 -3.10
CA LYS A 334 1.68 16.32 -3.15
C LYS A 334 0.98 15.60 -1.99
N ILE A 335 1.67 15.54 -0.85
CA ILE A 335 1.31 14.81 0.38
C ILE A 335 -0.10 15.14 0.83
N HIS A 336 -0.49 16.42 0.83
CA HIS A 336 -1.83 16.82 1.25
C HIS A 336 -2.95 16.21 0.41
N ASN A 337 -2.74 16.00 -0.89
CA ASN A 337 -3.75 15.38 -1.74
C ASN A 337 -3.87 13.88 -1.45
N GLN A 338 -2.75 13.23 -1.10
CA GLN A 338 -2.71 11.82 -0.73
C GLN A 338 -3.27 11.59 0.68
N ILE A 339 -2.90 12.41 1.67
CA ILE A 339 -3.50 12.42 3.01
C ILE A 339 -5.01 12.68 2.90
N ARG A 340 -5.45 13.68 2.11
CA ARG A 340 -6.88 13.92 1.89
C ARG A 340 -7.59 12.74 1.25
N PHE A 341 -6.89 11.96 0.41
CA PHE A 341 -7.43 10.72 -0.15
C PHE A 341 -7.58 9.62 0.92
N LEU A 342 -6.66 9.52 1.87
CA LEU A 342 -6.79 8.60 2.99
C LEU A 342 -7.86 9.01 4.00
N ILE A 343 -8.05 10.31 4.13
CA ILE A 343 -9.13 10.91 4.91
C ILE A 343 -10.46 10.86 4.10
N LYS A 344 -10.50 10.32 2.88
CA LYS A 344 -11.57 10.53 1.88
C LYS A 344 -12.91 9.84 2.17
N ASP A 345 -12.99 8.98 3.18
CA ASP A 345 -14.28 8.56 3.73
C ASP A 345 -14.86 9.56 4.76
N VAL A 346 -14.22 10.71 4.95
CA VAL A 346 -14.89 11.90 5.50
C VAL A 346 -15.80 12.50 4.43
N ASN A 347 -16.94 11.86 4.26
CA ASN A 347 -18.14 12.46 3.68
C ASN A 347 -18.33 13.88 4.22
N ARG A 348 -18.48 14.87 3.33
CA ARG A 348 -18.93 16.25 3.58
C ARG A 348 -19.22 16.62 5.04
N TRP A 349 -18.30 17.35 5.69
CA TRP A 349 -18.65 18.09 6.91
C TRP A 349 -18.77 19.58 6.61
N ILE A 350 -19.99 20.08 6.82
CA ILE A 350 -20.46 21.44 6.56
C ILE A 350 -19.79 22.47 7.50
N LEU A 351 -19.01 22.03 8.49
CA LEU A 351 -18.46 22.86 9.57
C LEU A 351 -16.91 22.96 9.63
N GLY A 352 -16.19 22.25 8.75
CA GLY A 352 -14.76 22.51 8.49
C GLY A 352 -13.72 21.82 9.37
N GLU A 353 -14.09 20.83 10.18
CA GLU A 353 -13.17 19.96 10.93
C GLU A 353 -12.93 18.63 10.16
N LEU A 354 -11.68 18.15 10.14
CA LEU A 354 -11.29 16.89 9.47
C LEU A 354 -11.25 15.76 10.50
N VAL A 355 -11.72 14.57 10.13
CA VAL A 355 -11.78 13.39 11.01
C VAL A 355 -11.00 12.25 10.37
N ARG A 356 -10.41 11.37 11.16
CA ARG A 356 -9.78 10.12 10.71
C ARG A 356 -10.57 8.94 11.24
N VAL A 357 -10.79 7.93 10.40
CA VAL A 357 -11.24 6.61 10.86
C VAL A 357 -10.05 5.83 11.40
N GLU A 358 -10.17 5.31 12.62
CA GLU A 358 -9.15 4.51 13.29
C GLU A 358 -9.13 3.09 12.71
N VAL A 359 -8.36 2.92 11.64
CA VAL A 359 -8.08 1.61 11.04
C VAL A 359 -7.09 0.82 11.94
N PRO A 360 -7.26 -0.51 12.11
CA PRO A 360 -6.42 -1.35 12.96
C PRO A 360 -4.92 -1.10 12.86
N ILE A 361 -4.35 -1.03 11.65
CA ILE A 361 -2.91 -0.78 11.47
C ILE A 361 -2.44 0.56 12.09
N PHE A 362 -3.26 1.61 12.04
CA PHE A 362 -2.92 2.90 12.67
C PHE A 362 -2.88 2.76 14.19
N VAL A 363 -3.86 2.02 14.74
CA VAL A 363 -3.98 1.77 16.18
C VAL A 363 -2.81 0.90 16.65
N GLU A 364 -2.49 -0.18 15.93
CA GLU A 364 -1.41 -1.09 16.27
C GLU A 364 -0.04 -0.42 16.26
N ILE A 365 0.27 0.37 15.23
CA ILE A 365 1.50 1.17 15.17
C ILE A 365 1.55 2.18 16.32
N SER A 366 0.43 2.87 16.59
CA SER A 366 0.35 3.81 17.72
C SER A 366 0.51 3.12 19.09
N ASN A 367 0.02 1.89 19.24
CA ASN A 367 0.13 1.14 20.49
C ASN A 367 1.57 0.71 20.75
N ILE A 368 2.32 0.25 19.74
CA ILE A 368 3.76 -0.03 19.87
C ILE A 368 4.49 1.18 20.43
N PHE A 369 4.14 2.38 19.95
CA PHE A 369 4.72 3.61 20.45
C PHE A 369 4.34 3.89 21.92
N GLN A 370 3.06 3.75 22.26
CA GLN A 370 2.58 4.01 23.63
C GLN A 370 3.13 3.02 24.67
N GLU A 371 3.09 1.72 24.37
CA GLU A 371 3.57 0.67 25.27
C GLU A 371 5.05 0.86 25.62
N ILE A 372 5.87 1.22 24.63
CA ILE A 372 7.30 1.37 24.86
C ILE A 372 7.62 2.70 25.55
N MET A 373 6.88 3.79 25.30
CA MET A 373 7.03 5.02 26.11
C MET A 373 6.78 4.75 27.60
N VAL A 374 5.69 4.04 27.94
CA VAL A 374 5.37 3.65 29.32
C VAL A 374 6.44 2.73 29.91
N GLY A 375 7.03 1.85 29.10
CA GLY A 375 8.17 1.02 29.50
C GLY A 375 9.45 1.81 29.75
N THR A 376 9.75 2.80 28.90
CA THR A 376 10.96 3.64 28.99
C THR A 376 10.89 4.67 30.13
N GLU A 377 9.69 5.03 30.60
CA GLU A 377 9.51 5.88 31.79
C GLU A 377 9.70 5.11 33.11
N ARG A 378 9.68 3.77 33.07
CA ARG A 378 9.84 2.89 34.25
C ARG A 378 11.28 2.42 34.45
N GLU A 379 12.16 2.65 33.48
CA GLU A 379 13.62 2.48 33.56
C GLU A 379 14.30 3.82 33.84
#